data_AF-A0A223I1Z0-F1
#
_entry.id   AF-A0A223I1Z0-F1
#
_cell.length_a   1.000
_cell.length_b   1.000
_cell.length_c   1.000
_cell.angle_alpha   90.00
_cell.angle_beta   90.00
_cell.angle_gamma   90.00
#
_symmetry.space_group_name_H-M   'P 1'
#
loop_
_entity.id
_entity.type
_entity.pdbx_description
1 polymer ?
#
loop_
_entity_poly.entity_id
_entity_poly.type
_entity_poly.pdbx_seq_one_letter_code
_entity_poly.pdbx_strand_id
1 'polypeptide(L)'
;MKYDGDKIYKELNEKIDRKLQLTDIDKLNLIFLPLMGSKKSSDEVAIDAVELAKKIEDEDEKTYIIGALIGISDKFLTEEYKNKLKGAIRMTKIAEMLIQEGKAEGKAEGKVELIIKQLKKRFNKIPEFYVKRMYELNIDKLEKIGENIFDIKKIEDLDKYFNDN
;
A
#
# COMPACT_ATOMS: atom_id res chain seq x y z
N MET A 1 -27.02 -17.38 14.18
CA MET A 1 -26.55 -16.41 15.20
C MET A 1 -26.23 -15.12 14.49
N LYS A 2 -26.98 -14.05 14.75
CA LYS A 2 -26.72 -12.71 14.17
C LYS A 2 -25.87 -11.97 15.21
N TYR A 3 -24.58 -11.83 14.98
CA TYR A 3 -23.73 -10.99 15.84
C TYR A 3 -24.25 -9.56 15.76
N ASP A 4 -24.62 -8.99 16.91
CA ASP A 4 -25.13 -7.62 17.01
C ASP A 4 -23.96 -6.65 16.93
N GLY A 5 -23.71 -6.13 15.74
CA GLY A 5 -22.61 -5.21 15.46
C GLY A 5 -22.76 -3.90 16.22
N ASP A 6 -23.98 -3.42 16.47
CA ASP A 6 -24.21 -2.18 17.21
C ASP A 6 -23.82 -2.33 18.70
N LYS A 7 -24.10 -3.51 19.28
CA LYS A 7 -23.68 -3.84 20.66
C LYS A 7 -22.16 -3.96 20.74
N ILE A 8 -21.56 -4.70 19.81
CA ILE A 8 -20.11 -4.93 19.76
C ILE A 8 -19.36 -3.61 19.56
N TYR A 9 -19.83 -2.73 18.66
CA TYR A 9 -19.25 -1.41 18.45
C TYR A 9 -19.18 -0.61 19.75
N LYS A 10 -20.28 -0.57 20.52
CA LYS A 10 -20.33 0.16 21.80
C LYS A 10 -19.33 -0.39 22.81
N GLU A 11 -19.29 -1.71 22.97
CA GLU A 11 -18.36 -2.39 23.88
C GLU A 11 -16.90 -2.10 23.51
N LEU A 12 -16.56 -2.18 22.23
CA LEU A 12 -15.22 -1.87 21.73
C LEU A 12 -14.87 -0.39 21.91
N ASN A 13 -15.77 0.53 21.57
CA ASN A 13 -15.54 1.97 21.75
C ASN A 13 -15.29 2.31 23.23
N GLU A 14 -16.08 1.76 24.15
CA GLU A 14 -15.88 1.98 25.59
C GLU A 14 -14.52 1.44 26.07
N LYS A 15 -14.11 0.26 25.62
CA LYS A 15 -12.79 -0.31 25.97
C LYS A 15 -11.65 0.55 25.45
N ILE A 16 -11.71 0.96 24.18
CA ILE A 16 -10.69 1.77 23.53
C ILE A 16 -10.61 3.17 24.16
N ASP A 17 -11.75 3.83 24.39
CA ASP A 17 -11.79 5.15 25.03
C ASP A 17 -11.24 5.10 26.48
N ARG A 18 -11.42 3.97 27.18
CA ARG A 18 -10.83 3.72 28.51
C ARG A 18 -9.38 3.22 28.46
N LYS A 19 -8.77 3.10 27.28
CA LYS A 19 -7.40 2.61 27.06
C LYS A 19 -7.17 1.21 27.65
N LEU A 20 -8.20 0.37 27.64
CA LEU A 20 -8.08 -1.02 28.04
C LEU A 20 -7.41 -1.82 26.91
N GLN A 21 -6.59 -2.81 27.28
CA GLN A 21 -6.02 -3.73 26.30
C GLN A 21 -7.12 -4.54 25.63
N LEU A 22 -7.07 -4.59 24.30
CA LEU A 22 -8.00 -5.39 23.50
C LEU A 22 -7.54 -6.86 23.50
N THR A 23 -8.49 -7.76 23.75
CA THR A 23 -8.26 -9.20 23.58
C THR A 23 -8.24 -9.57 22.11
N ASP A 24 -7.73 -10.75 21.74
CA ASP A 24 -7.77 -11.21 20.34
C ASP A 24 -9.20 -11.28 19.79
N ILE A 25 -10.18 -11.62 20.64
CA ILE A 25 -11.61 -11.61 20.29
C ILE A 25 -12.08 -10.18 20.01
N ASP A 26 -11.64 -9.20 20.79
CA ASP A 26 -11.98 -7.79 20.55
C ASP A 26 -11.40 -7.31 19.22
N LYS A 27 -10.15 -7.68 18.90
CA LYS A 27 -9.50 -7.34 17.62
C LYS A 27 -10.23 -7.97 16.44
N LEU A 28 -10.58 -9.26 16.53
CA LEU A 28 -11.37 -9.94 15.50
C LEU A 28 -12.76 -9.31 15.35
N ASN A 29 -13.43 -8.99 16.46
CA ASN A 29 -14.73 -8.34 16.44
C ASN A 29 -14.66 -6.96 15.77
N LEU A 30 -13.60 -6.19 16.01
CA LEU A 30 -13.38 -4.91 15.35
C LEU A 30 -13.16 -5.07 13.84
N ILE A 31 -12.32 -6.02 13.44
CA ILE A 31 -12.00 -6.33 12.03
C ILE A 31 -13.25 -6.79 11.26
N PHE A 32 -14.09 -7.64 11.86
CA PHE A 32 -15.27 -8.19 11.22
C PHE A 32 -16.53 -7.36 11.42
N LEU A 33 -16.47 -6.26 12.18
CA LEU A 33 -17.61 -5.40 12.47
C LEU A 33 -18.42 -5.00 11.21
N PRO A 34 -17.80 -4.67 10.06
CA PRO A 34 -18.54 -4.31 8.85
C PRO A 34 -19.40 -5.42 8.26
N LEU A 35 -19.13 -6.69 8.62
CA LEU A 35 -19.88 -7.86 8.17
C LEU A 35 -20.96 -8.30 9.18
N MET A 36 -21.02 -7.66 10.35
CA MET A 36 -21.99 -7.97 11.39
C MET A 36 -23.32 -7.27 11.14
N GLY A 37 -24.38 -7.73 11.82
CA GLY A 37 -25.68 -7.09 11.71
C GLY A 37 -25.67 -5.73 12.40
N SER A 38 -25.83 -4.65 11.63
CA SER A 38 -25.93 -3.28 12.14
C SER A 38 -27.13 -2.56 11.54
N LYS A 39 -27.56 -1.47 12.18
CA LYS A 39 -28.51 -0.51 11.59
C LYS A 39 -27.89 0.32 10.46
N LYS A 40 -26.58 0.57 10.55
CA LYS A 40 -25.82 1.29 9.52
C LYS A 40 -25.46 0.35 8.37
N SER A 41 -25.14 0.94 7.22
CA SER A 41 -24.59 0.18 6.09
C SER A 41 -23.20 -0.38 6.45
N SER A 42 -22.79 -1.47 5.78
CA SER A 42 -21.44 -2.04 5.91
C SER A 42 -20.34 -0.99 5.66
N ASP A 43 -20.58 -0.10 4.70
CA ASP A 43 -19.69 0.99 4.31
C ASP A 43 -19.48 1.96 5.48
N GLU A 44 -20.57 2.41 6.11
CA GLU A 44 -20.50 3.31 7.27
C GLU A 44 -19.84 2.62 8.48
N VAL A 45 -20.20 1.36 8.76
CA VAL A 45 -19.61 0.60 9.86
C VAL A 45 -18.11 0.39 9.66
N ALA A 46 -17.65 0.18 8.43
CA ALA A 46 -16.23 0.08 8.13
C ALA A 46 -15.46 1.38 8.39
N ILE A 47 -16.06 2.53 8.05
CA ILE A 47 -15.46 3.83 8.40
C ILE A 47 -15.40 4.00 9.93
N ASP A 48 -16.50 3.71 10.62
CA ASP A 48 -16.55 3.78 12.08
C ASP A 48 -15.50 2.85 12.74
N ALA A 49 -15.33 1.64 12.22
CA ALA A 49 -14.35 0.67 12.70
C ALA A 49 -12.91 1.17 12.51
N VAL A 50 -12.60 1.82 11.37
CA VAL A 50 -11.31 2.47 11.13
C VAL A 50 -11.07 3.60 12.11
N GLU A 51 -12.08 4.43 12.37
CA GLU A 51 -11.97 5.52 13.35
C GLU A 51 -11.78 5.01 14.78
N LEU A 52 -12.39 3.87 15.15
CA LEU A 52 -12.07 3.18 16.40
C LEU A 52 -10.63 2.68 16.44
N ALA A 53 -10.18 2.00 15.39
CA ALA A 53 -8.83 1.44 15.33
C ALA A 53 -7.75 2.53 15.45
N LYS A 54 -7.98 3.73 14.89
CA LYS A 54 -7.05 4.87 14.98
C LYS A 54 -6.79 5.34 16.42
N LYS A 55 -7.71 5.08 17.34
CA LYS A 55 -7.57 5.45 18.76
C LYS A 55 -6.74 4.46 19.59
N ILE A 56 -6.41 3.28 19.04
CA ILE A 56 -5.58 2.27 19.72
C ILE A 56 -4.19 2.84 19.99
N GLU A 57 -3.61 2.60 21.17
CA GLU A 57 -2.29 3.15 21.52
C GLU A 57 -1.13 2.38 20.89
N ASP A 58 -1.25 1.06 20.80
CA ASP A 58 -0.25 0.21 20.16
C ASP A 58 -0.29 0.40 18.63
N GLU A 59 0.80 0.95 18.09
CA GLU A 59 0.90 1.29 16.67
C GLU A 59 0.93 0.06 15.76
N ASP A 60 1.50 -1.05 16.21
CA ASP A 60 1.58 -2.27 15.40
C ASP A 60 0.21 -2.97 15.34
N GLU A 61 -0.50 -3.02 16.47
CA GLU A 61 -1.89 -3.50 16.53
C GLU A 61 -2.83 -2.61 15.72
N LYS A 62 -2.73 -1.29 15.86
CA LYS A 62 -3.48 -0.32 15.04
C LYS A 62 -3.24 -0.56 13.55
N THR A 63 -1.97 -0.67 13.15
CA THR A 63 -1.58 -0.90 11.77
C THR A 63 -2.15 -2.21 11.24
N TYR A 64 -2.06 -3.28 12.02
CA TYR A 64 -2.60 -4.60 11.68
C TYR A 64 -4.12 -4.56 11.49
N ILE A 65 -4.86 -3.98 12.44
CA ILE A 65 -6.34 -3.92 12.39
C ILE A 65 -6.79 -3.06 11.20
N ILE A 66 -6.18 -1.90 10.97
CA ILE A 66 -6.50 -1.04 9.82
C ILE A 66 -6.22 -1.78 8.50
N GLY A 67 -5.09 -2.48 8.40
CA GLY A 67 -4.77 -3.30 7.23
C GLY A 67 -5.80 -4.41 6.98
N ALA A 68 -6.21 -5.12 8.03
CA ALA A 68 -7.24 -6.15 7.94
C ALA A 68 -8.61 -5.58 7.55
N LEU A 69 -9.00 -4.43 8.12
CA LEU A 69 -10.22 -3.71 7.74
C LEU A 69 -10.21 -3.35 6.25
N ILE A 70 -9.11 -2.78 5.74
CA ILE A 70 -8.95 -2.47 4.31
C ILE A 70 -9.11 -3.73 3.45
N GLY A 71 -8.46 -4.84 3.83
CA GLY A 71 -8.51 -6.09 3.07
C GLY A 71 -9.88 -6.76 3.03
N ILE A 72 -10.67 -6.65 4.10
CA ILE A 72 -12.07 -7.14 4.12
C ILE A 72 -12.96 -6.20 3.31
N SER A 73 -12.77 -4.89 3.48
CA SER A 73 -13.51 -3.85 2.79
C SER A 73 -13.39 -3.90 1.26
N ASP A 74 -12.24 -4.31 0.73
CA ASP A 74 -12.03 -4.45 -0.71
C ASP A 74 -12.99 -5.48 -1.37
N LYS A 75 -13.45 -6.48 -0.60
CA LYS A 75 -14.30 -7.55 -1.12
C LYS A 75 -15.77 -7.18 -1.30
N PHE A 76 -16.23 -6.04 -0.78
CA PHE A 76 -17.67 -5.78 -0.66
C PHE A 76 -18.15 -4.37 -1.05
N LEU A 77 -17.26 -3.41 -1.35
CA LEU A 77 -17.62 -1.99 -1.20
C LEU A 77 -17.48 -1.13 -2.48
N THR A 78 -18.30 -0.08 -2.54
CA THR A 78 -18.47 0.82 -3.71
C THR A 78 -17.31 1.80 -3.92
N GLU A 79 -17.21 2.41 -5.11
CA GLU A 79 -16.19 3.46 -5.37
C GLU A 79 -16.36 4.70 -4.47
N GLU A 80 -17.60 5.05 -4.09
CA GLU A 80 -17.85 6.14 -3.16
C GLU A 80 -17.25 5.84 -1.78
N TYR A 81 -17.43 4.61 -1.30
CA TYR A 81 -16.82 4.15 -0.06
C TYR A 81 -15.30 4.20 -0.10
N LYS A 82 -14.67 3.74 -1.20
CA LYS A 82 -13.21 3.74 -1.33
C LYS A 82 -12.63 5.13 -1.12
N ASN A 83 -13.29 6.18 -1.60
CA ASN A 83 -12.84 7.56 -1.39
C ASN A 83 -12.97 8.01 0.06
N LYS A 84 -14.05 7.65 0.76
CA LYS A 84 -14.22 7.94 2.19
C LYS A 84 -13.19 7.18 3.03
N LEU A 85 -12.97 5.90 2.74
CA LEU A 85 -11.96 5.06 3.41
C LEU A 85 -10.56 5.63 3.21
N LYS A 86 -10.19 5.97 1.97
CA LYS A 86 -8.91 6.66 1.66
C LYS A 86 -8.72 7.90 2.52
N GLY A 87 -9.77 8.71 2.70
CA GLY A 87 -9.74 9.86 3.60
C GLY A 87 -9.48 9.48 5.05
N ALA A 88 -10.21 8.50 5.58
CA ALA A 88 -10.12 8.06 6.98
C ALA A 88 -8.73 7.50 7.34
N ILE A 89 -8.10 6.75 6.42
CA ILE A 89 -6.79 6.11 6.63
C ILE A 89 -5.59 6.97 6.20
N ARG A 90 -5.80 8.12 5.56
CA ARG A 90 -4.71 8.89 4.92
C ARG A 90 -3.53 9.24 5.83
N MET A 91 -3.82 9.47 7.12
CA MET A 91 -2.83 9.87 8.14
C MET A 91 -2.35 8.69 8.99
N THR A 92 -2.60 7.46 8.54
CA THR A 92 -2.15 6.26 9.26
C THR A 92 -0.76 5.85 8.76
N LYS A 93 0.01 5.19 9.63
CA LYS A 93 1.35 4.67 9.30
C LYS A 93 1.34 3.75 8.08
N ILE A 94 0.32 2.90 7.95
CA ILE A 94 0.16 2.03 6.77
C ILE A 94 -0.02 2.83 5.47
N ALA A 95 -0.81 3.91 5.49
CA ALA A 95 -0.99 4.76 4.32
C ALA A 95 0.31 5.51 3.98
N GLU A 96 1.06 5.98 4.97
CA GLU A 96 2.37 6.60 4.76
C GLU A 96 3.35 5.62 4.10
N MET A 97 3.45 4.39 4.61
CA MET A 97 4.30 3.34 4.05
C MET A 97 3.97 3.08 2.57
N LEU A 98 2.68 2.85 2.26
CA LEU A 98 2.22 2.61 0.89
C LEU A 98 2.49 3.81 -0.04
N ILE A 99 2.34 5.04 0.45
CA ILE A 99 2.67 6.25 -0.32
C ILE A 99 4.17 6.34 -0.61
N GLN A 100 5.02 5.99 0.35
CA GLN A 100 6.47 6.02 0.14
C GLN A 100 6.92 4.91 -0.82
N GLU A 101 6.38 3.70 -0.68
CA GLU A 101 6.59 2.60 -1.62
C GLU A 101 6.19 3.02 -3.05
N GLY A 102 4.96 3.53 -3.22
CA GLY A 102 4.49 3.98 -4.54
C GLY A 102 5.31 5.14 -5.13
N LYS A 103 5.83 6.05 -4.29
CA LYS A 103 6.77 7.09 -4.75
C LYS A 103 8.11 6.52 -5.20
N ALA A 104 8.64 5.54 -4.46
CA ALA A 104 9.89 4.88 -4.80
C ALA A 104 9.76 4.07 -6.10
N GLU A 105 8.69 3.30 -6.24
CA GLU A 105 8.34 2.57 -7.46
C GLU A 105 8.18 3.54 -8.64
N GLY A 106 7.36 4.59 -8.51
CA GLY A 106 7.17 5.58 -9.57
C GLY A 106 8.46 6.30 -9.97
N LYS A 107 9.38 6.56 -9.02
CA LYS A 107 10.71 7.11 -9.33
C LYS A 107 11.56 6.09 -10.11
N ALA A 108 11.51 4.81 -9.76
CA ALA A 108 12.24 3.75 -10.46
C ALA A 108 11.69 3.57 -11.89
N GLU A 109 10.37 3.41 -12.05
CA GLU A 109 9.71 3.27 -13.35
C GLU A 109 10.03 4.46 -14.27
N GLY A 110 9.88 5.69 -13.76
CA GLY A 110 10.19 6.90 -14.52
C GLY A 110 11.65 6.98 -14.96
N LYS A 111 12.60 6.51 -14.13
CA LYS A 111 14.02 6.43 -14.50
C LYS A 111 14.27 5.40 -15.59
N VAL A 112 13.73 4.19 -15.44
CA VAL A 112 13.86 3.11 -16.45
C VAL A 112 13.32 3.58 -17.79
N GLU A 113 12.11 4.16 -17.80
CA GLU A 113 11.49 4.67 -19.01
C GLU A 113 12.34 5.74 -19.69
N LEU A 114 12.88 6.68 -18.91
CA LEU A 114 13.71 7.75 -19.45
C LEU A 114 14.99 7.18 -20.06
N ILE A 115 15.68 6.28 -19.36
CA ILE A 115 16.89 5.60 -19.85
C ILE A 115 16.59 4.85 -21.16
N ILE A 116 15.50 4.08 -21.22
CA ILE A 116 15.08 3.37 -22.43
C ILE A 116 14.83 4.35 -23.58
N LYS A 117 14.11 5.46 -23.33
CA LYS A 117 13.84 6.49 -24.35
C LYS A 117 15.13 7.08 -24.91
N GLN A 118 16.10 7.40 -24.04
CA GLN A 118 17.40 7.93 -24.44
C GLN A 118 18.22 6.92 -25.27
N LEU A 119 18.28 5.66 -24.81
CA LEU A 119 18.97 4.58 -25.52
C LEU A 119 18.31 4.28 -26.87
N LYS A 120 16.97 4.28 -26.96
CA LYS A 120 16.24 4.08 -28.23
C LYS A 120 16.58 5.18 -29.22
N LYS A 121 16.67 6.43 -28.76
CA LYS A 121 17.05 7.57 -29.60
C LYS A 121 18.48 7.45 -30.13
N ARG A 122 19.40 6.88 -29.34
CA ARG A 122 20.81 6.69 -29.74
C ARG A 122 21.02 5.49 -30.66
N PHE A 123 20.39 4.35 -30.37
CA PHE A 123 20.66 3.07 -31.02
C PHE A 123 19.57 2.60 -31.99
N ASN A 124 18.47 3.37 -32.12
CA ASN A 124 17.30 3.13 -32.97
C ASN A 124 16.47 1.89 -32.58
N LYS A 125 17.11 0.77 -32.23
CA LYS A 125 16.48 -0.44 -31.69
C LYS A 125 17.26 -0.93 -30.47
N ILE A 126 16.52 -1.34 -29.44
CA ILE A 126 17.06 -2.03 -28.26
C ILE A 126 16.41 -3.42 -28.25
N PRO A 127 17.18 -4.51 -28.15
CA PRO A 127 16.61 -5.84 -27.98
C PRO A 127 15.76 -5.92 -26.70
N GLU A 128 14.61 -6.60 -26.77
CA GLU A 128 13.63 -6.68 -25.68
C GLU A 128 14.23 -7.23 -24.38
N PHE A 129 15.21 -8.12 -24.48
CA PHE A 129 15.98 -8.64 -23.35
C PHE A 129 16.57 -7.52 -22.46
N TYR A 130 17.22 -6.52 -23.07
CA TYR A 130 17.80 -5.39 -22.33
C TYR A 130 16.73 -4.54 -21.66
N VAL A 131 15.60 -4.35 -22.34
CA VAL A 131 14.45 -3.62 -21.80
C VAL A 131 13.92 -4.30 -20.54
N LYS A 132 13.67 -5.61 -20.60
CA LYS A 132 13.19 -6.39 -19.45
C LYS A 132 14.16 -6.33 -18.28
N ARG A 133 15.46 -6.58 -18.52
CA ARG A 133 16.47 -6.51 -17.46
C ARG A 133 16.54 -5.14 -16.80
N MET A 134 16.36 -4.04 -17.54
CA MET A 134 16.34 -2.71 -16.93
C MET A 134 15.15 -2.49 -16.00
N TYR A 135 13.97 -3.05 -16.29
CA TYR A 135 12.81 -2.98 -15.38
C TYR A 135 13.01 -3.80 -14.10
N GLU A 136 13.93 -4.76 -14.10
CA GLU A 136 14.26 -5.59 -12.93
C GLU A 136 15.39 -4.99 -12.08
N LEU A 137 15.98 -3.86 -12.51
CA LEU A 137 17.08 -3.22 -11.78
C LEU A 137 16.57 -2.41 -10.59
N ASN A 138 17.36 -2.44 -9.51
CA ASN A 138 17.19 -1.49 -8.41
C ASN A 138 17.55 -0.05 -8.83
N ILE A 139 17.11 0.91 -8.03
CA ILE A 139 17.29 2.34 -8.35
C ILE A 139 18.76 2.75 -8.48
N ASP A 140 19.66 2.16 -7.69
CA ASP A 140 21.09 2.51 -7.70
C ASP A 140 21.77 2.10 -9.01
N LYS A 141 21.41 0.93 -9.55
CA LYS A 141 21.91 0.49 -10.86
C LYS A 141 21.36 1.35 -12.00
N LEU A 142 20.09 1.76 -11.90
CA LEU A 142 19.51 2.69 -12.87
C LEU A 142 20.17 4.07 -12.82
N GLU A 143 20.52 4.56 -11.62
CA GLU A 143 21.31 5.78 -11.46
C GLU A 143 22.66 5.68 -12.15
N LYS A 144 23.39 4.58 -11.93
CA LYS A 144 24.66 4.34 -12.62
C LYS A 144 24.53 4.30 -14.14
N ILE A 145 23.47 3.68 -14.68
CA ILE A 145 23.22 3.70 -16.14
C ILE A 145 22.94 5.13 -16.60
N GLY A 146 22.14 5.89 -15.85
CA GLY A 146 21.81 7.29 -16.16
C GLY A 146 23.04 8.21 -16.15
N GLU A 147 23.94 8.06 -15.18
CA GLU A 147 25.19 8.83 -15.08
C GLU A 147 26.14 8.55 -16.25
N ASN A 148 26.24 7.28 -16.64
CA ASN A 148 27.14 6.82 -17.70
C ASN A 148 26.44 6.74 -19.08
N ILE A 149 25.25 7.34 -19.23
CA ILE A 149 24.41 7.18 -20.42
C ILE A 149 25.13 7.61 -21.72
N PHE A 150 26.00 8.62 -21.60
CA PHE A 150 26.78 9.14 -22.72
C PHE A 150 27.99 8.27 -23.06
N ASP A 151 28.51 7.50 -22.10
CA ASP A 151 29.66 6.60 -22.27
C ASP A 151 29.29 5.25 -22.88
N ILE A 152 28.00 4.89 -22.90
CA ILE A 152 27.49 3.67 -23.56
C ILE A 152 27.62 3.85 -25.07
N LYS A 153 28.59 3.20 -25.70
CA LYS A 153 28.88 3.30 -27.15
C LYS A 153 28.12 2.26 -27.96
N LYS A 154 27.74 1.14 -27.35
CA LYS A 154 26.92 0.07 -27.92
C LYS A 154 26.02 -0.54 -26.84
N ILE A 155 24.98 -1.26 -27.24
CA ILE A 155 23.98 -1.80 -26.31
C ILE A 155 24.59 -2.79 -25.31
N GLU A 156 25.59 -3.57 -25.74
CA GLU A 156 26.31 -4.55 -24.92
C GLU A 156 27.09 -3.90 -23.76
N ASP A 157 27.37 -2.58 -23.82
CA ASP A 157 27.99 -1.87 -22.70
C ASP A 157 27.06 -1.80 -21.48
N LEU A 158 25.77 -2.14 -21.63
CA LEU A 158 24.82 -2.27 -20.53
C LEU A 158 25.04 -3.54 -19.70
N ASP A 159 25.70 -4.58 -20.25
CA ASP A 159 25.85 -5.88 -19.60
C ASP A 159 26.54 -5.78 -18.24
N LYS A 160 27.47 -4.82 -18.10
CA LYS A 160 28.19 -4.54 -16.85
C LYS A 160 27.28 -4.07 -15.70
N TYR A 161 26.09 -3.53 -15.99
CA TYR A 161 25.16 -3.09 -14.93
C TYR A 161 24.20 -4.19 -14.49
N PHE A 162 24.06 -5.24 -15.29
CA PHE A 162 23.15 -6.32 -14.95
C PHE A 162 23.82 -7.47 -14.18
N ASN A 163 25.14 -7.55 -14.20
CA ASN A 163 25.92 -8.62 -13.61
C ASN A 163 26.75 -8.08 -12.44
N ASP A 164 26.08 -7.80 -11.32
CA ASP A 164 26.72 -7.60 -10.01
C ASP A 164 25.64 -7.91 -8.96
N ASN A 165 25.79 -9.01 -8.21
CA ASN A 165 25.00 -9.29 -7.01
C ASN A 165 25.62 -8.55 -5.83
#